data_AF-A0A7C4TUP4-F1
#
_entry.id   AF-A0A7C4TUP4-F1
#
_cell.length_a   1.000
_cell.length_b   1.000
_cell.length_c   1.000
_cell.angle_alpha   90.00
_cell.angle_beta   90.00
_cell.angle_gamma   90.00
#
_symmetry.space_group_name_H-M   'P 1'
#
loop_
_entity.id
_entity.type
_entity.pdbx_description
1 polymer ?
#
loop_
_entity_poly.entity_id
_entity_poly.type
_entity_poly.pdbx_seq_one_letter_code
_entity_poly.pdbx_strand_id
1 'polypeptide(L)'
;MCGDLEEEDRLGEELYARFLRTANALIARQRRAAAAGPGAGRHVYMDELFADTLERLRRDNEAAEPEERYARLASQPLVLARLTGLLAGHLALNEDPLRKVMEALLHGYAEAETVEPDHGHDHAHHRHGRDHDHHH
;
A
#
# COMPACT_ATOMS: atom_id res chain seq x y z
N MET A 1 -15.22 30.36 10.79
CA MET A 1 -14.36 29.79 9.74
C MET A 1 -13.15 29.00 10.29
N CYS A 2 -12.90 28.96 11.62
CA CYS A 2 -11.84 28.09 12.18
C CYS A 2 -12.25 26.61 12.28
N GLY A 3 -13.55 26.29 12.24
CA GLY A 3 -14.03 24.90 12.27
C GLY A 3 -13.68 24.11 11.00
N ASP A 4 -13.73 24.75 9.82
CA ASP A 4 -13.50 24.07 8.54
C ASP A 4 -12.04 23.63 8.38
N LEU A 5 -11.08 24.42 8.89
CA LEU A 5 -9.65 24.10 8.83
C LEU A 5 -9.27 22.96 9.77
N GLU A 6 -9.80 22.97 11.00
CA GLU A 6 -9.59 21.89 11.97
C GLU A 6 -10.21 20.56 11.49
N GLU A 7 -11.31 20.61 10.74
CA GLU A 7 -11.94 19.42 10.14
C GLU A 7 -11.12 18.88 8.96
N GLU A 8 -10.60 19.76 8.09
CA GLU A 8 -9.71 19.38 6.98
C GLU A 8 -8.42 18.72 7.47
N ASP A 9 -7.80 19.27 8.52
CA ASP A 9 -6.58 18.71 9.12
C ASP A 9 -6.81 17.29 9.66
N ARG A 10 -7.93 17.09 10.39
CA ARG A 10 -8.30 15.77 10.94
C ARG A 10 -8.58 14.76 9.83
N LEU A 11 -9.27 15.16 8.76
CA LEU A 11 -9.49 14.28 7.61
C LEU A 11 -8.16 13.90 6.94
N GLY A 12 -7.24 14.85 6.80
CA GLY A 12 -5.90 14.61 6.26
C GLY A 12 -5.11 13.58 7.07
N GLU A 13 -5.14 13.69 8.40
CA GLU A 13 -4.53 12.72 9.31
C GLU A 13 -5.13 11.32 9.17
N GLU A 14 -6.46 11.21 9.10
CA GLU A 14 -7.15 9.92 8.94
C GLU A 14 -6.79 9.24 7.61
N LEU A 15 -6.77 10.00 6.52
CA LEU A 15 -6.40 9.52 5.19
C LEU A 15 -4.93 9.10 5.13
N TYR A 16 -4.04 9.89 5.76
CA TYR A 16 -2.63 9.54 5.86
C TYR A 16 -2.42 8.27 6.70
N ALA A 17 -3.12 8.12 7.82
CA ALA A 17 -3.07 6.92 8.65
C ALA A 17 -3.58 5.68 7.88
N ARG A 18 -4.62 5.83 7.06
CA ARG A 18 -5.09 4.77 6.16
C ARG A 18 -4.00 4.38 5.15
N PHE A 19 -3.38 5.35 4.50
CA PHE A 19 -2.26 5.11 3.59
C PHE A 19 -1.13 4.33 4.26
N LEU A 20 -0.70 4.70 5.48
CA LEU A 20 0.36 3.99 6.19
C LEU A 20 0.03 2.52 6.43
N ARG A 21 -1.21 2.21 6.84
CA ARG A 21 -1.66 0.82 7.05
C ARG A 21 -1.58 0.01 5.75
N THR A 22 -2.14 0.56 4.67
CA THR A 22 -2.14 -0.08 3.34
C THR A 22 -0.72 -0.26 2.80
N ALA A 23 0.12 0.77 2.88
CA ALA A 23 1.49 0.72 2.39
C ALA A 23 2.33 -0.33 3.12
N ASN A 24 2.22 -0.39 4.46
CA ASN A 24 2.94 -1.38 5.26
C ASN A 24 2.50 -2.81 4.93
N ALA A 25 1.19 -3.04 4.75
CA ALA A 25 0.66 -4.35 4.38
C ALA A 25 1.18 -4.81 3.00
N LEU A 26 1.18 -3.91 2.00
CA LEU A 26 1.68 -4.21 0.66
C LEU A 26 3.19 -4.48 0.64
N ILE A 27 4.00 -3.65 1.31
CA ILE A 27 5.45 -3.87 1.41
C ILE A 27 5.75 -5.21 2.08
N ALA A 28 5.05 -5.54 3.17
CA ALA A 28 5.23 -6.82 3.85
C ALA A 28 4.81 -8.01 2.97
N ARG A 29 3.72 -7.88 2.20
CA ARG A 29 3.28 -8.89 1.22
C ARG A 29 4.36 -9.13 0.16
N GLN A 30 4.90 -8.07 -0.44
CA GLN A 30 5.91 -8.21 -1.50
C GLN A 30 7.23 -8.78 -1.01
N ARG A 31 7.67 -8.38 0.19
CA ARG A 31 8.89 -8.96 0.81
C ARG A 31 8.73 -10.44 1.14
N ARG A 32 7.54 -10.86 1.61
CA ARG A 32 7.24 -12.29 1.83
C ARG A 32 7.27 -13.08 0.52
N ALA A 33 6.73 -12.51 -0.56
CA ALA A 33 6.78 -13.13 -1.89
C ALA A 33 8.22 -13.28 -2.40
N ALA A 34 9.05 -12.24 -2.26
CA ALA A 34 10.47 -12.30 -2.64
C ALA A 34 11.28 -13.31 -1.81
N ALA A 35 10.98 -13.44 -0.51
CA ALA A 35 11.65 -14.39 0.39
C ALA A 35 11.28 -15.86 0.11
N ALA A 36 10.15 -16.14 -0.55
CA ALA A 36 9.68 -17.50 -0.87
C ALA A 36 10.51 -18.20 -1.97
N GLY A 37 11.47 -17.48 -2.58
CA GLY A 37 12.49 -18.04 -3.47
C GLY A 37 12.80 -17.10 -4.64
N PRO A 38 14.02 -17.16 -5.22
CA PRO A 38 14.38 -16.32 -6.34
C PRO A 38 13.61 -16.77 -7.59
N GLY A 39 12.48 -16.11 -7.86
CA GLY A 39 11.87 -16.14 -9.16
C GLY A 39 12.70 -15.29 -10.11
N ALA A 40 13.62 -15.88 -10.86
CA ALA A 40 14.32 -15.16 -11.93
C ALA A 40 13.28 -14.76 -13.00
N GLY A 41 12.84 -13.49 -13.00
CA GLY A 41 11.84 -13.05 -13.97
C GLY A 41 11.42 -11.59 -13.84
N ARG A 42 10.87 -11.06 -14.92
CA ARG A 42 10.36 -9.69 -15.02
C ARG A 42 9.34 -9.36 -13.93
N HIS A 43 8.51 -10.32 -13.51
CA HIS A 43 7.48 -10.08 -12.50
C HIS A 43 8.06 -9.78 -11.12
N VAL A 44 9.07 -10.55 -10.67
CA VAL A 44 9.76 -10.30 -9.39
C VAL A 44 10.43 -8.94 -9.38
N TYR A 45 11.10 -8.57 -10.48
CA TYR A 45 11.68 -7.23 -10.62
C TYR A 45 10.62 -6.12 -10.49
N MET A 46 9.44 -6.29 -11.10
CA MET A 46 8.36 -5.29 -11.02
C MET A 46 7.78 -5.20 -9.61
N ASP A 47 7.63 -6.32 -8.90
CA ASP A 47 7.13 -6.36 -7.52
C ASP A 47 8.13 -5.72 -6.54
N GLU A 48 9.44 -5.97 -6.72
CA GLU A 48 10.51 -5.32 -5.97
C GLU A 48 10.55 -3.81 -6.23
N LEU A 49 10.51 -3.40 -7.51
CA LEU A 49 10.47 -1.99 -7.88
C LEU A 49 9.26 -1.26 -7.27
N PHE A 50 8.09 -1.92 -7.26
CA PHE A 50 6.89 -1.39 -6.62
C PHE A 50 7.09 -1.22 -5.11
N ALA A 51 7.59 -2.26 -4.41
CA ALA A 51 7.80 -2.22 -2.97
C ALA A 51 8.82 -1.16 -2.56
N ASP A 52 9.93 -1.06 -3.28
CA ASP A 52 11.00 -0.07 -3.04
C ASP A 52 10.50 1.35 -3.26
N THR A 53 9.73 1.56 -4.34
CA THR A 53 9.13 2.88 -4.64
C THR A 53 8.13 3.26 -3.56
N LEU A 54 7.24 2.35 -3.16
CA LEU A 54 6.25 2.59 -2.11
C LEU A 54 6.91 2.87 -0.75
N GLU A 55 7.97 2.12 -0.42
CA GLU A 55 8.72 2.35 0.81
C GLU A 55 9.42 3.71 0.81
N ARG A 56 10.01 4.12 -0.30
CA ARG A 56 10.60 5.46 -0.45
C ARG A 56 9.53 6.55 -0.23
N LEU A 57 8.40 6.46 -0.91
CA LEU A 57 7.31 7.45 -0.77
C LEU A 57 6.79 7.53 0.67
N ARG A 58 6.64 6.38 1.34
CA ARG A 58 6.26 6.32 2.76
C ARG A 58 7.28 7.05 3.63
N ARG A 59 8.58 6.74 3.48
CA ARG A 59 9.67 7.39 4.25
C ARG A 59 9.73 8.90 4.00
N ASP A 60 9.54 9.33 2.75
CA ASP A 60 9.55 10.75 2.36
C ASP A 60 8.38 11.54 3.01
N ASN A 61 7.24 10.88 3.25
CA ASN A 61 6.13 11.49 4.01
C ASN A 61 6.37 11.45 5.53
N GLU A 62 6.95 10.39 6.07
CA GLU A 62 7.28 10.30 7.50
C GLU A 62 8.30 11.37 7.93
N ALA A 63 9.20 11.74 7.04
CA ALA A 63 10.17 12.82 7.23
C ALA A 63 9.57 14.24 7.10
N ALA A 64 8.29 14.38 6.73
CA ALA A 64 7.59 15.66 6.68
C ALA A 64 7.01 16.02 8.05
N GLU A 65 6.82 17.32 8.28
CA GLU A 65 6.01 17.83 9.39
C GLU A 65 4.60 17.23 9.34
N PRO A 66 3.97 16.90 10.49
CA PRO A 66 2.67 16.23 10.54
C PRO A 66 1.60 16.87 9.65
N GLU A 67 1.54 18.20 9.63
CA GLU A 67 0.58 19.01 8.88
C GLU A 67 0.81 18.92 7.35
N GLU A 68 2.03 18.61 6.92
CA GLU A 68 2.39 18.51 5.50
C GLU A 68 2.24 17.10 4.92
N ARG A 69 2.11 16.07 5.75
CA ARG A 69 2.20 14.66 5.31
C ARG A 69 1.13 14.31 4.30
N TYR A 70 -0.11 14.73 4.55
CA TYR A 70 -1.21 14.45 3.65
C TYR A 70 -1.10 15.25 2.34
N ALA A 71 -0.74 16.53 2.41
CA ALA A 71 -0.54 17.36 1.22
C ALA A 71 0.60 16.83 0.33
N ARG A 72 1.68 16.35 0.95
CA ARG A 72 2.80 15.70 0.26
C ARG A 72 2.36 14.38 -0.37
N LEU A 73 1.65 13.53 0.36
CA LEU A 73 1.06 12.29 -0.15
C LEU A 73 0.16 12.55 -1.36
N ALA A 74 -0.73 13.55 -1.29
CA ALA A 74 -1.64 13.91 -2.38
C ALA A 74 -0.91 14.37 -3.66
N SER A 75 0.31 14.90 -3.51
CA SER A 75 1.13 15.37 -4.62
C SER A 75 1.97 14.28 -5.29
N GLN A 76 2.32 13.22 -4.57
CA GLN A 76 3.19 12.14 -5.06
C GLN A 76 2.64 11.42 -6.31
N PRO A 77 1.33 11.06 -6.41
CA PRO A 77 0.77 10.44 -7.62
C PRO A 77 0.98 11.27 -8.89
N LEU A 78 0.95 12.60 -8.79
CA LEU A 78 1.15 13.49 -9.94
C LEU A 78 2.57 13.37 -10.50
N VAL A 79 3.56 13.28 -9.61
CA VAL A 79 4.97 13.10 -9.99
C VAL A 79 5.19 11.73 -10.62
N LEU A 80 4.59 10.67 -10.03
CA LEU A 80 4.68 9.32 -10.58
C LEU A 80 4.02 9.23 -11.96
N ALA A 81 2.84 9.82 -12.14
CA ALA A 81 2.16 9.85 -13.44
C ALA A 81 3.03 10.55 -14.51
N ARG A 82 3.66 11.67 -14.16
CA ARG A 82 4.61 12.36 -15.05
C ARG A 82 5.80 11.47 -15.39
N LEU A 83 6.38 10.77 -14.42
CA LEU A 83 7.49 9.84 -14.64
C LEU A 83 7.07 8.68 -15.56
N THR A 84 5.89 8.11 -15.34
CA THR A 84 5.37 7.03 -16.18
C THR A 84 5.16 7.49 -17.63
N GLY A 85 4.60 8.68 -17.84
CA GLY A 85 4.48 9.26 -19.18
C GLY A 85 5.82 9.49 -19.87
N LEU A 86 6.84 9.96 -19.12
CA LEU A 86 8.20 10.10 -19.63
C LEU A 86 8.78 8.75 -20.08
N LEU A 87 8.64 7.70 -19.26
CA LEU A 87 9.12 6.35 -19.59
C LEU A 87 8.37 5.78 -20.80
N ALA A 88 7.05 5.98 -20.87
CA ALA A 88 6.22 5.50 -21.98
C ALA A 88 6.61 6.12 -23.33
N GLY A 89 7.07 7.38 -23.34
CA GLY A 89 7.57 8.05 -24.54
C GLY A 89 8.82 7.43 -25.17
N HIS A 90 9.49 6.51 -24.47
CA HIS A 90 10.68 5.80 -24.96
C HIS A 90 10.40 4.34 -25.36
N LEU A 91 9.15 3.88 -25.29
CA LEU A 91 8.77 2.51 -25.66
C LEU A 91 8.54 2.39 -27.17
N ALA A 92 8.84 1.22 -27.74
CA ALA A 92 8.53 0.92 -29.13
C ALA A 92 7.00 0.94 -29.36
N LEU A 93 6.57 1.63 -30.42
CA LEU A 93 5.17 1.94 -30.72
C LEU A 93 4.35 0.77 -31.30
N ASN A 94 4.90 -0.44 -31.30
CA ASN A 94 4.20 -1.63 -31.79
C ASN A 94 2.98 -1.99 -30.90
N GLU A 95 2.91 -1.44 -29.69
CA GLU A 95 1.74 -1.44 -28.83
C GLU A 95 1.46 -0.01 -28.34
N ASP A 96 0.22 0.29 -27.97
CA ASP A 96 -0.17 1.56 -27.35
C ASP A 96 0.26 1.55 -25.87
N PRO A 97 1.36 2.23 -25.48
CA PRO A 97 1.85 2.19 -24.10
C PRO A 97 0.92 2.94 -23.15
N LEU A 98 0.11 3.89 -23.64
CA LEU A 98 -0.80 4.66 -22.82
C LEU A 98 -1.92 3.77 -22.26
N ARG A 99 -2.43 2.85 -23.09
CA ARG A 99 -3.46 1.89 -22.64
C ARG A 99 -2.98 1.05 -21.45
N LYS A 100 -1.78 0.46 -21.56
CA LYS A 100 -1.21 -0.38 -20.49
C LYS A 100 -0.94 0.41 -19.21
N VAL A 101 -0.50 1.66 -19.35
CA VAL A 101 -0.31 2.57 -18.21
C VAL A 101 -1.64 2.89 -17.53
N MET A 102 -2.69 3.17 -18.31
CA MET A 102 -4.03 3.45 -17.77
C MET A 102 -4.63 2.22 -17.08
N GLU A 103 -4.48 1.02 -17.65
CA GLU A 103 -4.91 -0.22 -17.01
C GLU A 103 -4.19 -0.44 -15.67
N ALA A 104 -2.87 -0.24 -15.63
CA ALA A 104 -2.10 -0.35 -14.38
C ALA A 104 -2.53 0.70 -13.33
N LEU A 105 -2.83 1.93 -13.75
CA LEU A 105 -3.33 2.98 -12.87
C LEU A 105 -4.69 2.61 -12.25
N LEU A 106 -5.63 2.13 -13.08
CA LEU A 106 -6.95 1.69 -12.62
C LEU A 106 -6.85 0.47 -11.70
N HIS A 107 -5.94 -0.46 -12.01
CA HIS A 107 -5.66 -1.60 -11.14
C HIS A 107 -5.18 -1.17 -9.75
N GLY A 108 -4.22 -0.24 -9.69
CA GLY A 108 -3.73 0.30 -8.42
C GLY A 108 -4.80 1.07 -7.63
N TYR A 109 -5.69 1.80 -8.32
CA TYR A 109 -6.82 2.47 -7.68
C TYR A 109 -7.77 1.47 -7.01
N ALA A 110 -8.12 0.39 -7.71
CA ALA A 110 -8.98 -0.67 -7.16
C ALA A 110 -8.28 -1.45 -6.03
N GLU A 111 -6.97 -1.70 -6.12
CA GLU A 111 -6.21 -2.39 -5.07
C GLU A 111 -6.29 -1.63 -3.74
N ALA A 112 -6.24 -0.30 -3.76
CA ALA A 112 -6.34 0.54 -2.56
C ALA A 112 -7.67 0.41 -1.78
N GLU A 113 -8.73 -0.09 -2.43
CA GLU A 113 -10.02 -0.39 -1.78
C GLU A 113 -10.04 -1.76 -1.11
N THR A 114 -9.19 -2.69 -1.54
CA THR A 114 -9.26 -4.12 -1.18
C THR A 114 -8.19 -4.59 -0.20
N VAL A 115 -7.16 -3.78 0.07
CA VAL A 115 -6.14 -4.10 1.07
C VAL A 115 -6.73 -3.94 2.48
N GLU A 116 -7.36 -5.01 2.97
CA GLU A 116 -7.64 -5.17 4.39
C GLU A 116 -6.33 -5.44 5.15
N PRO A 117 -6.09 -4.78 6.29
CA PRO A 117 -5.01 -5.18 7.18
C PRO A 117 -5.29 -6.61 7.65
N ASP A 118 -4.29 -7.48 7.52
CA ASP A 118 -4.31 -8.87 7.99
C ASP A 118 -4.63 -8.88 9.50
N HIS A 119 -5.91 -8.98 9.83
CA HIS A 119 -6.38 -9.15 11.19
C HIS A 119 -6.00 -10.57 11.58
N GLY A 120 -4.87 -10.70 12.28
CA GLY A 120 -4.44 -11.94 12.91
C GLY A 120 -5.61 -12.51 13.72
N HIS A 121 -6.27 -13.51 13.15
CA HIS A 121 -7.27 -14.32 13.82
C HIS A 121 -6.55 -15.23 14.82
N ASP A 122 -6.09 -14.65 15.94
CA ASP A 122 -5.88 -15.43 17.16
C ASP A 122 -7.28 -15.77 17.69
N HIS A 123 -7.82 -16.88 17.18
CA HIS A 123 -8.99 -17.50 17.75
C HIS A 123 -8.65 -17.92 19.18
N ALA A 124 -9.17 -17.15 20.13
CA ALA A 124 -9.36 -17.56 21.51
C ALA A 124 -10.15 -18.87 21.54
N HIS A 125 -9.46 -20.00 21.58
CA HIS A 125 -10.06 -21.28 21.91
C HIS A 125 -10.39 -21.29 23.40
N HIS A 126 -11.62 -20.88 23.72
CA HIS A 126 -12.29 -21.27 24.95
C HIS A 126 -12.36 -22.80 25.01
N ARG A 127 -11.36 -23.45 25.63
CA ARG A 127 -11.51 -24.84 26.09
C ARG A 127 -12.28 -24.80 27.41
N HIS A 128 -13.57 -25.14 27.30
CA HIS A 128 -14.39 -25.56 28.41
C HIS A 128 -13.75 -26.77 29.11
N GLY A 129 -13.13 -26.54 30.27
CA GLY A 129 -12.86 -27.60 31.23
C GLY A 129 -14.14 -27.89 32.01
N ARG A 130 -14.84 -28.96 31.65
CA ARG A 130 -15.82 -29.64 32.51
C ARG A 130 -15.43 -31.12 32.60
N ASP A 131 -14.93 -31.45 33.79
CA ASP A 131 -15.26 -32.60 34.63
C ASP A 131 -15.49 -33.97 33.97
N HIS A 132 -14.56 -34.88 34.25
CA HIS A 132 -14.85 -36.29 34.51
C HIS A 132 -13.85 -36.83 35.54
N ASP A 133 -14.18 -36.68 36.83
CA ASP A 133 -13.58 -37.47 37.90
C ASP A 133 -14.61 -38.53 38.34
N HIS A 134 -14.30 -39.78 38.04
CA HIS A 134 -14.96 -40.96 38.59
C HIS A 134 -13.88 -41.74 39.33
N HIS A 135 -13.85 -41.72 40.66
CA HIS A 135 -13.28 -42.81 41.45
C HIS A 135 -13.74 -42.77 42.93
N HIS A 136 -14.34 -43.89 43.33
CA HIS A 136 -14.67 -44.40 44.67
C HIS A 136 -15.92 -43.91 45.39
#